data_AF-K0VW84-F1
#
_entry.id   AF-K0VW84-F1
#
_cell.length_a   1.000
_cell.length_b   1.000
_cell.length_c   1.000
_cell.angle_alpha   90.00
_cell.angle_beta   90.00
_cell.angle_gamma   90.00
#
_symmetry.space_group_name_H-M   'P 1'
#
loop_
_entity.id
_entity.type
_entity.pdbx_description
1 polymer ?
#
loop_
_entity_poly.entity_id
_entity_poly.type
_entity_poly.pdbx_seq_one_letter_code
_entity_poly.pdbx_strand_id
1 'polypeptide(L)' 'MAQDLLSIRPDAVIETRSGYYMVDYGKLDIDMTSLSAEVSLTTAEAVSAAVALALASGSAQARSVVSAI' A
#
# COMPACT_ATOMS: atom_id res chain seq x y z
N MET A 1 11.60 9.14 5.16
CA MET A 1 10.82 7.89 5.11
C MET A 1 11.65 6.65 5.40
N ALA A 2 12.55 6.17 4.53
CA ALA A 2 13.39 5.00 4.85
C ALA A 2 14.18 5.18 6.16
N GLN A 3 14.70 6.39 6.39
CA GLN A 3 15.41 6.75 7.62
C GLN A 3 14.54 6.72 8.88
N ASP A 4 13.27 7.13 8.78
CA ASP A 4 12.33 7.06 9.90
C ASP A 4 11.99 5.60 10.21
N LEU A 5 11.77 4.80 9.14
CA LEU A 5 11.51 3.38 9.23
C LEU A 5 12.67 2.59 9.84
N LEU A 6 13.93 2.99 9.67
CA LEU A 6 15.06 2.37 10.36
C LEU A 6 14.91 2.38 11.90
N SER A 7 14.21 3.35 12.46
CA SER A 7 14.04 3.48 13.92
C SER A 7 12.77 2.81 14.45
N ILE A 8 11.73 2.65 13.62
CA ILE A 8 10.41 2.16 14.06
C ILE A 8 10.03 0.79 13.47
N ARG A 9 10.49 0.48 12.25
CA ARG A 9 10.14 -0.70 11.44
C ARG A 9 11.34 -1.09 10.55
N PRO A 10 12.47 -1.51 11.14
CA PRO A 10 13.69 -1.83 10.40
C PRO A 10 13.51 -3.05 9.49
N ASP A 11 12.55 -3.91 9.79
CA ASP A 11 12.16 -5.08 8.99
C ASP A 11 11.61 -4.71 7.60
N ALA A 12 11.04 -3.51 7.46
CA ALA A 12 10.51 -2.95 6.21
C ALA A 12 11.54 -2.09 5.45
N VAL A 13 12.83 -2.18 5.80
CA VAL A 13 13.92 -1.48 5.10
C VAL A 13 14.89 -2.52 4.53
N ILE A 14 15.27 -2.35 3.28
CA ILE A 14 16.20 -3.23 2.54
C ILE A 14 17.40 -2.42 2.10
N GLU A 15 18.60 -2.92 2.34
CA GLU A 15 19.82 -2.33 1.80
C GLU A 15 20.01 -2.77 0.34
N THR A 16 20.19 -1.80 -0.54
CA THR A 16 20.47 -2.05 -1.96
C THR A 16 21.97 -2.21 -2.18
N ARG A 17 22.37 -2.88 -3.27
CA ARG A 17 23.79 -3.04 -3.65
C ARG A 17 24.54 -1.71 -3.84
N SER A 18 23.82 -0.59 -4.01
CA SER A 18 24.38 0.75 -4.13
C SER A 18 24.61 1.44 -2.78
N GLY A 19 24.34 0.77 -1.64
CA GLY A 19 24.50 1.32 -0.30
C GLY A 19 23.37 2.26 0.12
N TYR A 20 22.28 2.34 -0.65
CA TYR A 20 21.08 3.07 -0.29
C TYR A 20 20.04 2.16 0.36
N TYR A 21 19.31 2.71 1.33
CA TYR A 21 18.17 2.03 1.93
C TYR A 21 16.91 2.26 1.10
N MET A 22 16.24 1.17 0.75
CA MET A 22 14.95 1.16 0.10
C MET A 22 13.88 0.68 1.08
N VAL A 23 12.65 1.14 0.88
CA VAL A 23 11.50 0.68 1.68
C VAL A 23 10.89 -0.55 1.03
N ASP A 24 10.75 -1.62 1.79
CA ASP A 24 9.94 -2.79 1.43
C ASP A 24 8.48 -2.51 1.78
N TYR A 25 7.74 -2.03 0.79
CA TYR A 25 6.33 -1.70 0.96
C TYR A 25 5.44 -2.93 1.19
N GLY A 26 5.87 -4.13 0.81
CA GLY A 26 5.11 -5.37 1.06
C GLY A 26 5.14 -5.80 2.53
N LYS A 27 6.09 -5.27 3.30
CA LYS A 27 6.19 -5.48 4.75
C LYS A 27 5.55 -4.38 5.56
N LEU A 28 5.03 -3.34 4.94
CA LEU A 28 4.28 -2.33 5.66
C LEU A 28 2.88 -2.88 5.96
N ASP A 29 2.37 -2.65 7.17
CA ASP A 29 1.03 -3.07 7.59
C ASP A 29 0.01 -2.03 7.10
N ILE A 30 0.10 -1.74 5.81
CA ILE A 30 -0.75 -0.83 5.07
C ILE A 30 -1.06 -1.50 3.74
N ASP A 31 -2.34 -1.64 3.43
CA ASP A 31 -2.77 -2.19 2.17
C ASP A 31 -2.58 -1.15 1.07
N MET A 32 -1.45 -1.24 0.35
CA MET A 32 -1.10 -0.26 -0.65
C MET A 32 -1.73 -0.65 -1.99
N THR A 33 -2.79 0.07 -2.37
CA THR A 33 -3.40 -0.10 -3.69
C THR A 33 -2.52 0.59 -4.74
N SER A 34 -1.83 -0.20 -5.56
CA SER A 34 -1.06 0.32 -6.68
C SER A 34 -2.01 0.76 -7.80
N LEU A 35 -1.99 2.04 -8.15
CA LEU A 35 -2.72 2.54 -9.31
C LEU A 35 -1.84 2.34 -10.55
N SER A 36 -2.28 1.51 -11.50
CA SER A 36 -1.57 1.35 -12.78
C SER A 36 -1.43 2.71 -13.47
N ALA A 37 -0.24 3.00 -14.00
CA ALA A 37 0.11 4.29 -14.62
C ALA A 37 -0.80 4.69 -15.81
N GLU A 38 -1.56 3.75 -16.38
CA GLU A 38 -2.55 4.00 -17.43
C GLU A 38 -3.86 4.61 -16.89
N VAL A 39 -4.09 4.54 -15.58
CA VAL A 39 -5.22 5.23 -14.93
C VAL A 39 -4.79 6.67 -14.63
N SER A 40 -4.75 7.48 -15.68
CA SER A 40 -4.79 8.92 -15.50
C SER A 40 -6.10 9.29 -14.81
N LEU A 41 -6.04 9.81 -13.58
CA LEU A 41 -7.18 10.32 -12.81
C LEU A 41 -7.78 11.62 -13.42
N THR A 42 -7.73 11.77 -14.74
CA THR A 42 -8.19 12.95 -15.47
C THR A 42 -9.66 12.86 -15.85
N THR A 43 -10.29 11.72 -15.64
CA THR A 43 -11.71 11.48 -15.95
C THR A 43 -12.46 10.99 -14.71
N ALA A 44 -13.67 11.49 -14.50
CA ALA A 44 -14.51 11.15 -13.34
C ALA A 44 -14.75 9.64 -13.19
N GLU A 45 -14.69 8.89 -14.29
CA GLU A 45 -14.79 7.44 -14.33
C GLU A 45 -13.61 6.74 -13.64
N ALA A 46 -12.38 7.24 -13.82
CA ALA A 46 -11.18 6.72 -13.18
C ALA A 46 -11.21 6.93 -11.65
N VAL A 47 -11.75 8.07 -11.20
CA VAL A 47 -11.97 8.34 -9.78
C VAL A 47 -13.03 7.39 -9.21
N SER A 48 -14.11 7.14 -9.94
CA SER A 48 -15.16 6.21 -9.52
C SER A 48 -14.65 4.77 -9.44
N ALA A 49 -13.82 4.33 -10.39
CA ALA A 49 -13.16 3.03 -10.36
C ALA A 49 -12.18 2.89 -9.18
N ALA A 50 -11.39 3.94 -8.89
CA ALA A 50 -10.51 3.95 -7.72
C ALA A 50 -11.30 3.91 -6.39
N VAL A 51 -12.43 4.62 -6.30
CA VAL A 51 -13.33 4.59 -5.14
C VAL A 51 -13.96 3.21 -4.99
N ALA A 52 -14.47 2.61 -6.07
CA ALA A 52 -15.02 1.26 -6.05
C ALA A 52 -13.97 0.20 -5.64
N LEU A 53 -12.73 0.34 -6.10
CA LEU A 53 -11.62 -0.52 -5.69
C LEU A 53 -11.29 -0.35 -4.20
N ALA A 54 -11.22 0.89 -3.71
CA ALA A 54 -10.99 1.17 -2.29
C ALA A 54 -12.11 0.62 -1.39
N LEU A 55 -13.37 0.73 -1.82
CA LEU A 55 -14.53 0.15 -1.16
C LEU A 55 -14.48 -1.39 -1.17
N ALA A 56 -14.10 -2.00 -2.28
CA ALA A 56 -13.95 -3.44 -2.39
C ALA A 56 -12.84 -3.97 -1.46
N SER A 57 -11.66 -3.35 -1.47
CA SER A 57 -10.54 -3.71 -0.57
C SER A 57 -10.90 -3.49 0.90
N GLY A 58 -11.53 -2.36 1.25
CA GLY A 58 -12.01 -2.11 2.62
C GLY A 58 -13.07 -3.12 3.08
N SER A 59 -13.95 -3.57 2.18
CA SER A 59 -14.96 -4.59 2.49
C SER A 59 -14.38 -6.00 2.69
N ALA A 60 -13.29 -6.34 2.00
CA ALA A 60 -12.55 -7.58 2.21
C ALA A 60 -11.87 -7.60 3.59
N GLN A 61 -11.33 -6.45 4.02
CA GLN A 61 -10.71 -6.31 5.33
C GLN A 61 -11.74 -6.38 6.47
N ALA A 62 -12.92 -5.79 6.30
CA ALA A 62 -14.02 -5.89 7.28
C ALA A 62 -14.51 -7.33 7.47
N ARG A 63 -14.55 -8.15 6.42
CA ARG A 63 -14.92 -9.57 6.51
C ARG A 63 -13.84 -10.46 7.14
N SER A 64 -12.57 -10.12 6.94
CA SER A 64 -11.45 -10.84 7.59
C SER A 64 -11.48 -10.65 9.11
N VAL A 65 -11.77 -9.44 9.59
CA VAL A 65 -11.87 -9.14 11.03
C VAL A 65 -13.09 -9.81 11.68
N VAL A 66 -14.20 -9.97 10.96
CA VAL A 66 -15.41 -10.65 11.48
C VAL A 66 -15.25 -12.19 11.55
N SER A 67 -14.29 -12.78 10.85
CA SER A 67 -14.03 -14.23 10.92
C SER A 67 -12.94 -14.62 11.93
N ALA A 68 -12.36 -13.64 12.65
CA ALA A 68 -11.30 -13.82 13.64
C ALA A 68 -11.74 -13.48 15.09
N ILE A 69 -13.05 -13.41 15.34
CA ILE A 69 -13.68 -13.31 16.66
C ILE A 69 -14.51 -14.57 16.91
#